data_AF-A0A2S8PQQ4-F1
#
_entry.id   AF-A0A2S8PQQ4-F1
#
_cell.length_a   1.000
_cell.length_b   1.000
_cell.length_c   1.000
_cell.angle_alpha   90.00
_cell.angle_beta   90.00
_cell.angle_gamma   90.00
#
_symmetry.space_group_name_H-M   'P 1'
#
loop_
_entity.id
_entity.type
_entity.pdbx_description
1 polymer ?
#
loop_
_entity_poly.entity_id
_entity_poly.type
_entity_poly.pdbx_seq_one_letter_code
_entity_poly.pdbx_strand_id
1 'polypeptide(L)'
;MDKRKEILYHVEKLLKDKNRYIYTVVSPVDFTCFVTKERLSCEEIESNRFEAIEPGDRWGGDWMYAWLRSSVTAPMEAEGKRLVIRADFGSEATVYVNGIVRGGAGSSAP
;
A
#
# COMPACT_ATOMS: atom_id res chain seq x y z
N MET A 1 41.66 -5.54 0.26
CA MET A 1 40.20 -5.55 0.05
C MET A 1 39.86 -4.38 -0.86
N ASP A 2 39.07 -4.59 -1.92
CA ASP A 2 38.73 -3.54 -2.87
C ASP A 2 37.77 -2.54 -2.20
N LYS A 3 38.25 -1.32 -1.93
CA LYS A 3 37.50 -0.25 -1.23
C LYS A 3 36.16 0.05 -1.90
N ARG A 4 36.06 -0.14 -3.23
CA ARG A 4 34.79 0.01 -3.96
C ARG A 4 33.77 -1.04 -3.53
N LYS A 5 34.19 -2.30 -3.40
CA LYS A 5 33.30 -3.41 -2.99
C LYS A 5 32.77 -3.19 -1.57
N GLU A 6 33.61 -2.69 -0.68
CA GLU A 6 33.21 -2.35 0.70
C GLU A 6 32.15 -1.24 0.73
N ILE A 7 32.35 -0.15 -0.02
CA ILE A 7 31.37 0.94 -0.12
C ILE A 7 30.04 0.42 -0.68
N LEU A 8 30.08 -0.35 -1.77
CA LEU A 8 28.86 -0.91 -2.38
C LEU A 8 28.09 -1.80 -1.39
N TYR A 9 28.79 -2.66 -0.66
CA TYR A 9 28.18 -3.51 0.37
C TYR A 9 27.43 -2.69 1.44
N HIS A 10 28.04 -1.60 1.93
CA HIS A 10 27.39 -0.75 2.93
C HIS A 10 26.21 0.03 2.36
N VAL A 11 26.30 0.53 1.12
CA VAL A 11 25.19 1.21 0.45
C VAL A 11 24.02 0.26 0.24
N GLU A 12 24.25 -0.96 -0.26
CA GLU A 12 23.21 -1.97 -0.43
C GLU A 12 22.51 -2.31 0.90
N LYS A 13 23.29 -2.47 1.97
CA LYS A 13 22.74 -2.71 3.32
C LYS A 13 21.86 -1.55 3.77
N LEU A 14 22.30 -0.30 3.59
CA LEU A 14 21.52 0.87 3.95
C LEU A 14 20.24 0.99 3.10
N LEU A 15 20.31 0.72 1.80
CA LEU A 15 19.14 0.75 0.92
C LEU A 15 18.11 -0.32 1.30
N LYS A 16 18.56 -1.51 1.72
CA LYS A 16 17.71 -2.59 2.21
C LYS A 16 16.98 -2.21 3.50
N ASP A 17 17.68 -1.55 4.42
CA ASP A 17 17.15 -1.22 5.76
C ASP A 17 16.57 0.20 5.86
N LYS A 18 16.61 1.00 4.78
CA LYS A 18 16.28 2.44 4.78
C LYS A 18 14.96 2.78 5.47
N ASN A 19 13.94 1.93 5.26
CA ASN A 19 12.59 2.19 5.74
C ASN A 19 12.53 2.25 7.27
N ARG A 20 13.37 1.47 7.97
CA ARG A 20 13.45 1.49 9.44
C ARG A 20 13.99 2.83 9.98
N TYR A 21 14.75 3.56 9.17
CA TYR A 21 15.31 4.86 9.53
C TYR A 21 14.41 6.03 9.11
N ILE A 22 13.52 5.82 8.13
CA ILE A 22 12.63 6.85 7.59
C ILE A 22 11.25 6.82 8.28
N TYR A 23 10.77 5.64 8.64
CA TYR A 23 9.40 5.44 9.14
C TYR A 23 9.39 4.83 10.54
N THR A 24 8.44 5.28 11.35
CA THR A 24 8.02 4.60 12.59
C THR A 24 6.67 3.93 12.30
N VAL A 25 6.57 2.61 12.52
CA VAL A 25 5.31 1.89 12.36
C VAL A 25 4.43 2.17 13.58
N VAL A 26 3.23 2.69 13.35
CA VAL A 26 2.28 3.07 14.41
C VAL A 26 1.05 2.18 14.49
N SER A 27 0.65 1.57 13.37
CA SER A 27 -0.47 0.62 13.31
C SER A 27 -0.40 -0.21 12.03
N PRO A 28 -0.86 -1.48 12.04
CA PRO A 28 -1.22 -2.17 10.81
C PRO A 28 -2.46 -1.53 10.17
N VAL A 29 -2.70 -1.85 8.89
CA VAL A 29 -3.91 -1.46 8.14
C VAL A 29 -4.41 -2.70 7.42
N ASP A 30 -5.56 -3.20 7.84
CA ASP A 30 -6.21 -4.35 7.22
C ASP A 30 -7.13 -3.87 6.08
N PHE A 31 -7.15 -4.63 5.00
CA PHE A 31 -7.99 -4.33 3.85
C PHE A 31 -9.07 -5.38 3.68
N THR A 32 -10.17 -4.93 3.09
CA THR A 32 -11.16 -5.80 2.46
C THR A 32 -11.10 -5.57 0.95
N CYS A 33 -11.42 -6.58 0.16
CA CYS A 33 -11.31 -6.57 -1.29
C CYS A 33 -12.64 -6.94 -1.96
N PHE A 34 -12.89 -6.28 -3.09
CA PHE A 34 -13.90 -6.69 -4.07
C PHE A 34 -13.26 -6.70 -5.45
N VAL A 35 -13.44 -7.78 -6.20
CA VAL A 35 -12.82 -7.97 -7.50
C VAL A 35 -13.89 -7.97 -8.59
N THR A 36 -13.64 -7.26 -9.68
CA THR A 36 -14.58 -7.15 -10.79
C THR A 36 -13.85 -6.99 -12.13
N LYS A 37 -14.56 -7.29 -13.23
CA LYS A 37 -14.12 -6.93 -14.59
C LYS A 37 -14.64 -5.56 -15.03
N GLU A 38 -15.60 -5.02 -14.29
CA GLU A 38 -16.26 -3.76 -14.63
C GLU A 38 -15.48 -2.57 -14.08
N ARG A 39 -15.42 -1.50 -14.87
CA ARG A 39 -14.85 -0.24 -14.41
C ARG A 39 -15.92 0.54 -13.66
N LEU A 40 -15.96 0.35 -12.35
CA LEU A 40 -16.87 1.02 -11.44
C LEU A 40 -16.31 2.38 -10.97
N SER A 41 -17.17 3.21 -10.38
CA SER A 41 -16.85 4.42 -9.64
C SER A 41 -16.87 4.17 -8.12
N CYS A 42 -16.37 5.13 -7.34
CA CYS A 42 -16.46 5.05 -5.88
C CYS A 42 -17.90 5.00 -5.36
N GLU A 43 -18.84 5.66 -6.01
CA GLU A 43 -20.25 5.64 -5.57
C GLU A 43 -20.88 4.25 -5.79
N GLU A 44 -20.57 3.62 -6.93
CA GLU A 44 -21.07 2.28 -7.27
C GLU A 44 -20.50 1.20 -6.35
N ILE A 45 -19.26 1.35 -5.87
CA ILE A 45 -18.63 0.33 -5.03
C ILE A 45 -19.17 0.29 -3.60
N GLU A 46 -19.72 1.40 -3.08
CA GLU A 46 -20.19 1.47 -1.69
C GLU A 46 -21.26 0.42 -1.35
N SER A 47 -22.10 0.07 -2.33
CA SER A 47 -23.17 -0.94 -2.16
C SER A 47 -22.68 -2.38 -2.28
N ASN A 48 -21.42 -2.61 -2.64
CA ASN A 48 -20.88 -3.94 -2.84
C ASN A 48 -20.37 -4.55 -1.52
N ARG A 49 -20.42 -5.89 -1.47
CA ARG A 49 -19.85 -6.66 -0.37
C ARG A 49 -18.36 -6.85 -0.62
N PHE A 50 -17.55 -6.45 0.36
CA PHE A 50 -16.12 -6.71 0.36
C PHE A 50 -15.80 -7.87 1.31
N GLU A 51 -14.81 -8.66 0.94
CA GLU A 51 -14.31 -9.78 1.75
C GLU A 51 -12.94 -9.46 2.32
N ALA A 52 -12.56 -10.06 3.45
CA ALA A 52 -11.23 -9.85 4.00
C ALA A 52 -10.14 -10.32 3.02
N ILE A 53 -9.02 -9.62 2.96
CA ILE A 53 -7.84 -10.02 2.19
C ILE A 53 -6.60 -9.88 3.06
N GLU A 54 -5.72 -10.88 3.02
CA GLU A 54 -4.49 -10.91 3.79
C GLU A 54 -3.25 -10.65 2.91
N PRO A 55 -2.15 -10.15 3.48
CA PRO A 55 -0.89 -10.03 2.75
C PRO A 55 -0.45 -11.38 2.16
N GLY A 56 -0.26 -11.42 0.84
CA GLY A 56 0.12 -12.63 0.10
C GLY A 56 -1.04 -13.30 -0.63
N ASP A 57 -2.28 -12.90 -0.35
CA ASP A 57 -3.43 -13.36 -1.12
C ASP A 57 -3.37 -12.87 -2.57
N ARG A 58 -3.87 -13.72 -3.47
CA ARG A 58 -4.02 -13.39 -4.88
C ARG A 58 -5.41 -12.83 -5.10
N TRP A 59 -5.50 -11.79 -5.93
CA TRP A 59 -6.77 -11.23 -6.36
C TRP A 59 -6.81 -11.13 -7.89
N GLY A 60 -8.00 -11.34 -8.45
CA GLY A 60 -8.26 -11.12 -9.87
C GLY A 60 -7.50 -12.03 -10.84
N GLY A 61 -7.28 -11.47 -12.03
CA GLY A 61 -6.65 -12.08 -13.20
C GLY A 61 -6.50 -11.01 -14.28
N ASP A 62 -6.22 -11.42 -15.51
CA ASP A 62 -6.00 -10.47 -16.60
C ASP A 62 -7.18 -9.52 -16.77
N TRP A 63 -6.87 -8.22 -16.83
CA TRP A 63 -7.84 -7.13 -17.05
C TRP A 63 -8.92 -7.00 -15.97
N MET A 64 -8.67 -7.50 -14.76
CA MET A 64 -9.57 -7.30 -13.62
C MET A 64 -9.13 -6.12 -12.75
N TYR A 65 -10.10 -5.53 -12.07
CA TYR A 65 -9.91 -4.49 -11.06
C TYR A 65 -10.13 -5.08 -9.67
N ALA A 66 -9.27 -4.69 -8.73
CA ALA A 66 -9.52 -4.87 -7.30
C ALA A 66 -9.80 -3.53 -6.64
N TRP A 67 -10.94 -3.46 -5.97
CA TRP A 67 -11.26 -2.41 -5.03
C TRP A 67 -10.83 -2.85 -3.65
N LEU A 68 -9.89 -2.13 -3.05
CA LEU A 68 -9.46 -2.38 -1.68
C LEU A 68 -9.97 -1.26 -0.78
N ARG A 69 -10.57 -1.63 0.34
CA ARG A 69 -11.18 -0.70 1.30
C ARG A 69 -10.67 -0.97 2.70
N SER A 70 -10.30 0.11 3.39
CA SER A 70 -9.95 0.12 4.80
C SER A 70 -10.56 1.36 5.47
N SER A 71 -10.79 1.26 6.78
CA SER A 71 -11.06 2.42 7.64
C SER A 71 -9.89 2.56 8.61
N VAL A 72 -9.31 3.76 8.69
CA VAL A 72 -8.13 4.02 9.52
C VAL A 72 -8.42 5.19 10.45
N THR A 73 -8.12 4.99 11.73
CA THR A 73 -8.11 6.07 12.73
C THR A 73 -6.65 6.40 13.06
N ALA A 74 -6.30 7.68 13.01
CA ALA A 74 -4.96 8.12 13.38
C ALA A 74 -4.71 7.82 14.87
N PRO A 75 -3.64 7.07 15.21
CA PRO A 75 -3.31 6.79 16.60
C PRO A 75 -2.79 8.06 17.30
N MET A 76 -3.05 8.19 18.59
CA MET A 76 -2.69 9.38 19.37
C MET A 76 -1.17 9.63 19.35
N GLU A 77 -0.36 8.58 19.29
CA GLU A 77 1.10 8.65 19.24
C GLU A 77 1.65 9.28 17.94
N ALA A 78 0.78 9.40 16.92
CA ALA A 78 1.08 10.05 15.65
C ALA A 78 0.62 11.51 15.58
N GLU A 79 0.10 12.08 16.67
CA GLU A 79 -0.33 13.49 16.70
C GLU A 79 0.80 14.44 16.25
N GLY A 80 0.43 15.41 15.41
CA GLY A 80 1.36 16.38 14.83
C GLY A 80 2.36 15.82 13.81
N LYS A 81 2.28 14.52 13.48
CA LYS A 81 3.19 13.87 12.50
C LYS A 81 2.47 13.58 11.19
N ARG A 82 3.26 13.51 10.11
CA ARG A 82 2.77 13.04 8.81
C ARG A 82 2.57 11.54 8.85
N LEU A 83 1.34 11.10 8.60
CA LEU A 83 1.01 9.69 8.39
C LEU A 83 1.27 9.27 6.94
N VAL A 84 1.74 8.04 6.78
CA VAL A 84 1.99 7.40 5.49
C VAL A 84 1.43 5.98 5.56
N ILE A 85 0.52 5.64 4.64
CA ILE A 85 0.12 4.25 4.43
C ILE A 85 1.12 3.64 3.44
N ARG A 86 1.78 2.58 3.88
CA ARG A 86 2.66 1.77 3.02
C ARG A 86 1.93 0.47 2.71
N ALA A 87 1.33 0.41 1.54
CA ALA A 87 0.67 -0.78 1.03
C ALA A 87 1.26 -1.14 -0.33
N ASP A 88 1.38 -2.44 -0.57
CA ASP A 88 1.74 -3.00 -1.87
C ASP A 88 0.61 -3.90 -2.32
N PHE A 89 -0.10 -3.47 -3.35
CA PHE A 89 -1.26 -4.19 -3.89
C PHE A 89 -0.89 -5.10 -5.06
N GLY A 90 0.40 -5.17 -5.45
CA GLY A 90 0.87 -5.96 -6.58
C GLY A 90 0.57 -5.35 -7.96
N SER A 91 0.05 -4.11 -8.01
CA SER A 91 -0.26 -3.38 -9.25
C SER A 91 -0.29 -1.88 -9.00
N GLU A 92 -0.66 -1.11 -10.04
CA GLU A 92 -1.02 0.30 -9.92
C GLU A 92 -2.44 0.47 -9.37
N ALA A 93 -2.66 1.54 -8.61
CA ALA A 93 -3.93 1.86 -8.01
C ALA A 93 -4.19 3.37 -8.01
N THR A 94 -5.46 3.76 -8.16
CA THR A 94 -5.92 5.11 -7.84
C THR A 94 -6.40 5.13 -6.39
N VAL A 95 -5.89 6.07 -5.60
CA VAL A 95 -6.17 6.16 -4.17
C VAL A 95 -7.22 7.21 -3.89
N TYR A 96 -8.29 6.79 -3.20
CA TYR A 96 -9.36 7.65 -2.72
C TYR A 96 -9.28 7.73 -1.20
N VAL A 97 -9.45 8.94 -0.66
CA VAL A 97 -9.60 9.18 0.79
C VAL A 97 -10.92 9.90 0.99
N ASN A 98 -11.85 9.24 1.69
CA ASN A 98 -13.22 9.72 1.91
C ASN A 98 -13.90 10.14 0.60
N GLY A 99 -13.82 9.29 -0.43
CA GLY A 99 -14.41 9.52 -1.75
C GLY A 99 -13.63 10.47 -2.68
N ILE A 100 -12.56 11.11 -2.20
CA ILE A 100 -11.80 12.10 -2.99
C ILE A 100 -10.48 11.49 -3.47
N VAL A 101 -10.17 11.61 -4.77
CA VAL A 101 -8.88 11.19 -5.34
C VAL A 101 -7.74 11.95 -4.66
N ARG A 102 -6.76 11.22 -4.12
CA ARG A 102 -5.56 11.81 -3.46
C ARG A 102 -4.25 11.47 -4.17
N GLY A 103 -4.27 10.58 -5.15
CA GLY A 103 -3.11 10.25 -5.97
C GLY A 103 -3.15 8.85 -6.54
N GLY A 104 -2.01 8.40 -7.05
CA GLY A 104 -1.77 7.03 -7.47
C GLY A 104 -0.82 6.32 -6.51
N ALA A 105 -0.96 5.00 -6.40
CA ALA A 105 0.02 4.11 -5.80
C ALA A 105 0.50 3.14 -6.88
N GLY A 106 1.80 2.86 -6.91
CA GLY A 106 2.37 1.83 -7.78
C GLY A 106 3.09 0.81 -6.91
N SER A 107 2.96 -0.46 -7.26
CA SER A 107 3.88 -1.47 -6.77
C SER A 107 5.21 -1.33 -7.52
N SER A 108 6.30 -1.13 -6.78
CA SER A 108 7.61 -1.45 -7.33
C SER A 108 7.70 -2.98 -7.33
N ALA A 109 7.61 -3.60 -8.50
CA ALA A 109 7.91 -5.03 -8.63
C ALA A 109 9.22 -5.35 -7.89
N PRO A 110 9.33 -6.52 -7.23
CA PRO A 110 10.60 -6.97 -6.69
C PRO A 110 11.69 -7.04 -7.75
#